data_AF-A0A934AXT5-F1
#
_entry.id   AF-A0A934AXT5-F1
#
_cell.length_a   1.000
_cell.length_b   1.000
_cell.length_c   1.000
_cell.angle_alpha   90.00
_cell.angle_beta   90.00
_cell.angle_gamma   90.00
#
_symmetry.space_group_name_H-M   'P 1'
#
loop_
_entity.id
_entity.type
_entity.pdbx_description
1 polymer ?
#
loop_
_entity_poly.entity_id
_entity_poly.type
_entity_poly.pdbx_seq_one_letter_code
_entity_poly.pdbx_strand_id
1 'polypeptide(L)'
;MLAYKRVVTVKEAGSIVLKDLPLQQGQRVEVVVFADEEGQKERLKNLRALLKETQGLPQAKAISDDEIAEEVAAYRAVISAMPRN
;
A
#
# COMPACT_ATOMS: atom_id res chain seq x y z
N MET A 1 -8.97 20.82 18.63
CA MET A 1 -7.69 20.23 18.16
C MET A 1 -7.06 21.23 17.20
N LEU A 2 -5.90 21.81 17.54
CA LEU A 2 -5.14 22.66 16.61
C LEU A 2 -4.18 21.75 15.84
N ALA A 3 -4.35 21.66 14.53
CA ALA A 3 -3.50 20.83 13.67
C ALA A 3 -2.55 21.74 12.87
N TYR A 4 -1.26 21.69 13.19
CA TYR A 4 -0.22 22.39 12.46
C TYR A 4 0.51 21.39 11.54
N LYS A 5 0.32 21.51 10.22
CA LYS A 5 0.97 20.63 9.23
C LYS A 5 2.17 21.34 8.62
N ARG A 6 3.36 20.77 8.79
CA ARG A 6 4.58 21.19 8.10
C ARG A 6 5.17 20.02 7.35
N VAL A 7 5.43 20.20 6.06
CA VAL A 7 6.08 19.19 5.21
C VAL A 7 7.57 19.49 5.18
N VAL A 8 8.39 18.49 5.52
CA VAL A 8 9.86 18.61 5.52
C VAL A 8 10.43 17.39 4.82
N THR A 9 11.33 17.63 3.86
CA THR A 9 12.09 16.57 3.19
C THR A 9 13.40 16.36 3.93
N VAL A 10 13.69 15.11 4.31
CA VAL A 10 14.97 14.74 4.93
C VAL A 10 16.05 14.76 3.85
N LYS A 11 17.05 15.65 3.99
CA LYS A 11 18.17 15.77 3.04
C LYS A 11 19.38 14.94 3.44
N GLU A 12 19.61 14.76 4.74
CA GLU A 12 20.69 13.94 5.31
C GLU A 12 20.10 13.06 6.41
N ALA A 13 20.49 11.78 6.42
CA ALA A 13 19.96 10.80 7.37
C ALA A 13 20.46 11.11 8.80
N GLY A 14 19.55 11.12 9.77
CA GLY A 14 19.92 11.08 11.20
C GLY A 14 19.11 11.98 12.12
N SER A 15 18.68 13.18 11.67
CA SER A 15 17.83 14.06 12.51
C SER A 15 17.05 15.09 11.70
N ILE A 16 15.87 15.48 12.20
CA ILE A 16 15.07 16.60 11.68
C ILE A 16 14.88 17.60 12.82
N VAL A 17 15.27 18.85 12.62
CA VAL A 17 15.03 19.94 13.57
C VAL A 17 13.95 20.86 13.04
N LEU A 18 12.77 20.85 13.67
CA LEU A 18 11.68 21.77 13.35
C LEU A 18 11.80 23.03 14.21
N LYS A 19 12.24 24.13 13.59
CA LYS A 19 12.31 25.45 14.24
C LYS A 19 11.01 26.23 14.07
N ASP A 20 10.72 27.13 15.01
CA ASP A 20 9.64 28.11 14.95
C ASP A 20 8.22 27.50 14.93
N LEU A 21 8.01 26.38 15.63
CA LEU A 21 6.68 25.86 15.87
C LEU A 21 6.01 26.64 17.01
N PRO A 22 4.73 27.07 16.89
CA PRO A 22 4.01 27.81 17.92
C PRO A 22 3.55 26.89 19.07
N LEU A 23 4.48 26.14 19.65
CA LEU A 23 4.23 25.20 20.75
C LEU A 23 4.11 25.97 22.07
N GLN A 24 3.13 25.59 22.88
CA GLN A 24 2.96 26.12 24.23
C GLN A 24 3.20 25.02 25.28
N GLN A 25 3.58 25.44 26.49
CA GLN A 25 3.78 24.50 27.60
C GLN A 25 2.50 23.71 27.87
N GLY A 26 2.64 22.39 28.02
CA GLY A 26 1.51 21.47 28.27
C GLY A 26 0.78 20.97 27.02
N GLN A 27 1.17 21.37 25.81
CA GLN A 27 0.60 20.82 24.58
C GLN A 27 1.15 19.41 24.27
N ARG A 28 0.25 18.51 23.86
CA ARG A 28 0.60 17.20 23.31
C ARG A 28 0.93 17.35 21.82
N VAL A 29 2.08 16.85 21.42
CA VAL A 29 2.54 16.84 20.02
C VAL A 29 2.53 15.41 19.51
N GLU A 30 1.99 15.20 18.32
CA GLU A 30 2.00 13.93 17.61
C GLU A 30 2.82 14.08 16.32
N VAL A 31 3.74 13.15 16.08
CA VAL A 31 4.61 13.15 14.90
C VAL A 31 4.23 11.95 14.04
N VAL A 32 3.76 12.20 12.82
CA VAL A 32 3.43 11.17 11.83
C VAL A 32 4.49 11.19 10.75
N VAL A 33 5.21 10.08 10.61
CA VAL A 33 6.25 9.91 9.59
C VAL A 33 5.68 9.05 8.46
N PHE A 34 5.58 9.63 7.27
CA PHE A 34 5.29 8.87 6.05
C PHE A 34 6.62 8.59 5.36
N ALA A 35 7.13 7.38 5.53
CA ALA A 35 8.19 6.88 4.66
C ALA A 35 7.54 6.50 3.33
N ASP A 36 7.88 7.19 2.24
CA ASP A 36 7.73 6.56 0.94
C ASP A 36 8.59 5.30 0.99
N GLU A 37 7.95 4.14 0.89
CA GLU A 37 8.68 2.89 0.72
C GLU A 37 9.46 3.00 -0.60
N GLU A 38 10.74 3.38 -0.51
CA GLU A 38 11.66 3.21 -1.64
C GLU A 38 11.52 1.76 -2.13
N GLY A 39 11.16 1.64 -3.41
CA GLY A 39 10.89 0.35 -4.02
C GLY A 39 9.44 -0.12 -4.00
N GLN A 40 8.43 0.65 -3.54
CA GLN A 40 7.02 0.27 -3.81
C GLN A 40 6.76 0.22 -5.33
N LYS A 41 7.26 1.21 -6.07
CA LYS A 41 7.18 1.23 -7.54
C LYS A 41 7.93 0.07 -8.18
N GLU A 42 9.14 -0.26 -7.70
CA GLU A 42 9.90 -1.40 -8.19
C GLU A 42 9.27 -2.74 -7.81
N ARG A 43 8.70 -2.88 -6.60
CA ARG A 43 7.93 -4.06 -6.18
C ARG A 43 6.72 -4.28 -7.08
N LEU A 44 5.95 -3.22 -7.36
CA LEU A 44 4.80 -3.28 -8.29
C LEU A 44 5.23 -3.67 -9.71
N LYS A 45 6.37 -3.14 -10.17
CA LYS A 45 6.94 -3.48 -11.48
C LYS A 45 7.39 -4.94 -11.54
N ASN A 46 8.07 -5.43 -10.50
CA ASN A 46 8.50 -6.83 -10.39
C ASN A 46 7.30 -7.78 -10.34
N LEU A 47 6.29 -7.46 -9.55
CA LEU A 47 5.05 -8.23 -9.50
C LEU A 47 4.36 -8.31 -10.87
N ARG A 48 4.26 -7.17 -11.58
CA ARG A 48 3.70 -7.15 -12.94
C ARG A 48 4.51 -7.99 -13.92
N ALA A 49 5.84 -8.01 -13.80
CA ALA A 49 6.69 -8.82 -14.65
C ALA A 49 6.46 -10.33 -14.40
N LEU A 50 6.43 -10.75 -13.13
CA LEU A 50 6.18 -12.14 -12.74
C LEU A 50 4.80 -12.64 -13.19
N LEU A 51 3.76 -11.80 -13.05
CA LEU A 51 2.41 -12.16 -13.51
C LEU A 51 2.36 -12.36 -15.03
N LYS A 52 3.02 -11.49 -15.80
CA LYS A 52 3.11 -11.65 -17.26
C LYS A 52 3.85 -12.92 -17.65
N GLU A 53 4.94 -13.25 -16.96
CA GLU A 53 5.68 -14.49 -17.20
C GLU A 53 4.81 -15.71 -16.91
N THR A 54 4.10 -15.70 -15.78
CA THR A 54 3.20 -16.78 -15.37
C THR A 54 2.06 -16.98 -16.37
N GLN A 55 1.44 -15.89 -16.85
CA GLN A 55 0.42 -15.92 -17.91
C GLN A 55 0.97 -16.41 -19.26
N GLY A 56 2.28 -16.29 -19.47
CA GLY A 56 2.96 -16.79 -20.67
C GLY A 56 3.10 -18.32 -20.72
N LEU A 57 3.01 -19.00 -19.57
CA LEU A 57 3.21 -20.44 -19.45
C LEU A 57 2.13 -21.23 -20.21
N PRO A 58 2.48 -22.36 -20.86
CA PRO A 58 1.51 -23.19 -21.59
C PRO A 58 0.34 -23.65 -20.73
N GLN A 59 0.61 -23.97 -19.47
CA GLN A 59 -0.41 -24.42 -18.52
C GLN A 59 -1.40 -23.29 -18.17
N ALA A 60 -0.93 -22.04 -18.08
CA ALA A 60 -1.79 -20.89 -17.80
C ALA A 60 -2.68 -20.54 -18.99
N LYS A 61 -2.17 -20.70 -20.22
CA LYS A 61 -2.93 -20.49 -21.46
C LYS A 61 -4.00 -21.55 -21.72
N ALA A 62 -3.88 -22.71 -21.08
CA ALA A 62 -4.87 -23.78 -21.17
C ALA A 62 -6.11 -23.49 -20.32
N ILE A 63 -6.03 -22.53 -19.39
CA ILE A 63 -7.16 -22.10 -18.56
C ILE A 63 -7.99 -21.10 -19.38
N SER A 64 -9.28 -21.38 -19.54
CA SER A 64 -10.20 -20.51 -20.24
C SER A 64 -10.72 -19.37 -19.35
N ASP A 65 -11.16 -18.27 -19.97
CA ASP A 65 -11.77 -17.15 -19.26
C ASP A 65 -13.05 -17.56 -18.52
N ASP A 66 -13.80 -18.54 -19.05
CA ASP A 66 -15.02 -19.08 -18.44
C ASP A 66 -14.71 -19.83 -17.13
N GLU A 67 -13.68 -20.68 -17.12
CA GLU A 67 -13.22 -21.37 -15.91
C GLU A 67 -12.77 -20.40 -14.82
N ILE A 68 -12.06 -19.33 -15.20
CA ILE A 68 -11.65 -18.26 -14.27
C ILE A 68 -12.88 -17.52 -13.74
N ALA A 69 -13.85 -17.21 -14.60
CA ALA A 69 -15.07 -16.50 -14.20
C ALA A 69 -15.91 -17.32 -13.21
N GLU A 70 -16.03 -18.63 -13.44
CA GLU A 70 -16.71 -19.55 -12.53
C GLU A 70 -16.03 -19.61 -11.16
N GLU A 71 -14.70 -19.76 -11.12
CA GLU A 71 -13.93 -19.77 -9.85
C GLU A 71 -14.12 -18.47 -9.07
N VAL A 72 -13.98 -17.32 -9.75
CA VAL A 72 -14.14 -16.01 -9.12
C VAL A 72 -15.56 -15.81 -8.60
N ALA A 73 -16.58 -16.25 -9.34
CA ALA A 73 -17.97 -16.19 -8.91
C ALA A 73 -18.21 -17.05 -7.66
N ALA A 74 -17.70 -18.28 -7.64
CA ALA A 74 -17.78 -19.18 -6.50
C ALA A 74 -17.10 -18.59 -5.26
N TYR A 75 -15.88 -18.05 -5.40
CA TYR A 75 -15.15 -17.43 -4.29
C TYR A 75 -15.86 -16.19 -3.74
N ARG A 76 -16.40 -15.33 -4.61
CA ARG A 76 -17.17 -14.14 -4.19
C ARG A 76 -18.47 -14.52 -3.48
N ALA A 77 -19.14 -15.58 -3.93
CA ALA A 77 -20.33 -16.09 -3.25
C ALA A 77 -20.00 -16.58 -1.83
N VAL A 78 -18.86 -17.25 -1.64
CA VAL A 78 -18.37 -17.67 -0.32
C VAL A 78 -18.09 -16.47 0.59
N ILE A 79 -17.36 -15.45 0.11
CA ILE A 79 -17.09 -14.24 0.90
C ILE A 79 -18.39 -13.52 1.27
N SER A 80 -19.33 -13.41 0.33
CA SER A 80 -20.60 -12.72 0.58
C SER A 80 -21.51 -13.49 1.55
N ALA A 81 -21.36 -14.80 1.65
CA ALA A 81 -22.12 -15.66 2.57
C ALA A 81 -21.50 -15.73 3.98
N MET A 82 -20.29 -15.21 4.19
CA MET A 82 -19.68 -15.16 5.52
C MET A 82 -20.37 -14.10 6.40
N PRO A 83 -20.74 -14.44 7.64
CA PRO A 83 -21.25 -13.45 8.59
C PRO A 83 -20.13 -12.44 8.89
N ARG A 84 -20.42 -11.15 8.67
CA ARG A 84 -19.53 -10.07 9.10
C ARG A 84 -19.64 -9.94 10.62
N ASN A 85 -18.59 -10.39 11.33
CA ASN A 85 -18.40 -10.11 12.76
C ASN A 85 -18.06 -8.63 12.99
#